data_AF-V7C7K7-F1
#
_entry.id   AF-V7C7K7-F1
#
_cell.length_a   1.000
_cell.length_b   1.000
_cell.length_c   1.000
_cell.angle_alpha   90.00
_cell.angle_beta   90.00
_cell.angle_gamma   90.00
#
_symmetry.space_group_name_H-M   'P 1'
#
loop_
_entity.id
_entity.type
_entity.pdbx_description
1 polymer ?
#
loop_
_entity_poly.entity_id
_entity_poly.type
_entity_poly.pdbx_seq_one_letter_code
_entity_poly.pdbx_strand_id
1 'polypeptide(L)'
;MFSSDLSEDQLRMRLGHMSSTHCQVIFSMGDEYVPDYVDKKALVERLCRAMGGAEKVEIEYGNHSLSNRVEEAVNSIIDFLKREGPKGWDDPWS
;
A
#
# COMPACT_ATOMS: atom_id res chain seq x y z
N MET A 1 -1.56 -4.31 -13.80
CA MET A 1 -0.56 -3.25 -14.03
C MET A 1 -1.24 -1.91 -13.75
N PHE A 2 -0.80 -1.20 -12.72
CA PHE A 2 -1.25 0.16 -12.42
C PHE A 2 -0.26 1.12 -13.08
N SER A 3 -0.76 2.09 -13.84
CA SER A 3 0.06 3.10 -14.50
C SER A 3 -0.11 4.43 -13.77
N SER A 4 0.99 5.17 -13.64
CA SER A 4 1.02 6.55 -13.14
C SER A 4 0.13 7.49 -13.96
N ASP A 5 -0.12 7.14 -15.22
CA ASP A 5 -0.79 8.00 -16.21
C ASP A 5 -2.31 7.85 -16.18
N LEU A 6 -2.84 6.90 -15.41
CA LEU A 6 -4.28 6.76 -15.21
C LEU A 6 -4.82 8.02 -14.54
N SER A 7 -5.90 8.62 -15.06
CA SER A 7 -6.57 9.74 -14.40
C SER A 7 -7.21 9.32 -13.07
N GLU A 8 -7.58 10.29 -12.22
CA GLU A 8 -8.28 10.00 -10.96
C GLU A 8 -9.58 9.21 -11.18
N ASP A 9 -10.34 9.53 -12.23
CA ASP A 9 -11.57 8.80 -12.56
C ASP A 9 -11.28 7.36 -13.02
N GLN A 10 -10.21 7.13 -13.78
CA GLN A 10 -9.80 5.78 -14.17
C GLN A 10 -9.33 4.97 -12.96
N LEU A 11 -8.60 5.60 -12.03
CA LEU A 11 -8.21 4.96 -10.78
C LEU A 11 -9.44 4.64 -9.92
N ARG A 12 -10.38 5.57 -9.75
CA ARG A 12 -11.62 5.36 -8.99
C ARG A 12 -12.50 4.27 -9.62
N MET A 13 -12.60 4.22 -10.94
CA MET A 13 -13.34 3.15 -11.64
C MET A 13 -12.75 1.77 -11.35
N ARG A 14 -11.42 1.67 -11.21
CA ARG A 14 -10.73 0.40 -10.96
C ARG A 14 -10.65 0.03 -9.48
N LEU A 15 -10.41 0.98 -8.59
CA LEU A 15 -10.09 0.75 -7.18
C LEU A 15 -11.20 1.19 -6.22
N GLY A 16 -12.17 1.97 -6.69
CA GLY A 16 -13.22 2.55 -5.83
C GLY A 16 -14.09 1.51 -5.13
N HIS A 17 -14.20 0.31 -5.69
CA HIS A 17 -14.91 -0.80 -5.04
C HIS A 17 -14.23 -1.27 -3.74
N MET A 18 -12.95 -0.95 -3.53
CA MET A 18 -12.21 -1.27 -2.31
C MET A 18 -12.51 -0.28 -1.16
N SER A 19 -13.15 0.85 -1.44
CA SER A 19 -13.45 1.89 -0.43
C SER A 19 -14.37 1.42 0.70
N SER A 20 -15.08 0.31 0.54
CA SER A 20 -15.91 -0.30 1.59
C SER A 20 -15.12 -1.16 2.58
N THR A 21 -13.83 -1.37 2.35
CA THR A 21 -12.97 -2.24 3.15
C THR A 21 -11.72 -1.48 3.58
N HIS A 22 -11.30 -1.61 4.85
CA HIS A 22 -10.01 -1.05 5.26
C HIS A 22 -8.89 -1.69 4.44
N CYS A 23 -8.11 -0.86 3.78
CA CYS A 23 -7.01 -1.29 2.92
C CYS A 23 -5.71 -0.62 3.35
N GLN A 24 -4.60 -1.32 3.15
CA GLN A 24 -3.25 -0.78 3.27
C GLN A 24 -2.55 -0.89 1.90
N VAL A 25 -1.85 0.16 1.50
CA VAL A 25 -0.98 0.22 0.33
C VAL A 25 0.45 0.26 0.82
N ILE A 26 1.17 -0.85 0.64
CA ILE A 26 2.61 -0.90 0.90
C ILE A 26 3.33 -0.65 -0.42
N PHE A 27 4.14 0.40 -0.47
CA PHE A 27 4.85 0.81 -1.67
C PHE A 27 6.36 0.83 -1.43
N SER A 28 7.08 0.20 -2.34
CA SER A 28 8.53 0.16 -2.34
C SER A 28 9.10 1.39 -3.06
N MET A 29 9.70 2.31 -2.32
CA MET A 29 10.19 3.57 -2.90
C MET A 29 11.49 3.37 -3.70
N GLY A 30 12.24 2.32 -3.40
CA GLY A 30 13.41 1.89 -4.17
C GLY A 30 13.09 0.89 -5.30
N ASP A 31 11.81 0.71 -5.65
CA ASP A 31 11.40 -0.22 -6.72
C ASP A 31 12.08 0.14 -8.04
N GLU A 32 12.91 -0.78 -8.53
CA GLU A 32 13.74 -0.67 -9.73
C GLU A 32 12.96 -0.76 -11.04
N TYR A 33 11.69 -1.22 -11.00
CA TYR A 33 10.82 -1.27 -12.17
C TYR A 33 9.93 -0.02 -12.31
N VAL A 34 9.87 0.82 -11.28
CA VAL A 34 9.18 2.11 -11.35
C VAL A 34 10.16 3.16 -11.84
N PRO A 35 9.93 3.76 -13.03
CA PRO A 35 10.87 4.73 -13.59
C PRO A 35 11.09 5.95 -12.69
N ASP A 36 12.32 6.47 -12.66
CA ASP A 36 12.72 7.59 -11.79
C ASP A 36 11.94 8.90 -12.04
N TYR A 37 11.39 9.08 -13.24
CA TYR A 37 10.57 10.25 -13.56
C TYR A 37 9.18 10.22 -12.90
N VAL A 38 8.75 9.07 -12.39
CA VAL A 38 7.47 8.92 -11.72
C VAL A 38 7.60 9.44 -10.29
N ASP A 39 6.76 10.40 -9.93
CA ASP A 39 6.61 10.80 -8.52
C ASP A 39 5.89 9.68 -7.74
N LYS A 40 6.70 8.81 -7.12
CA LYS A 40 6.24 7.65 -6.36
C LYS A 40 5.34 8.07 -5.19
N LYS A 41 5.63 9.20 -4.53
CA LYS A 41 4.82 9.70 -3.41
C LYS A 41 3.45 10.18 -3.88
N ALA A 42 3.41 10.95 -4.96
CA ALA A 42 2.15 11.36 -5.55
C ALA A 42 1.35 10.16 -6.07
N LEU A 43 2.00 9.15 -6.63
CA LEU A 43 1.34 7.92 -7.07
C LEU A 43 0.66 7.18 -5.91
N VAL A 44 1.38 6.95 -4.81
CA VAL A 44 0.84 6.28 -3.62
C VAL A 44 -0.35 7.05 -3.06
N GLU A 45 -0.22 8.38 -2.93
CA GLU A 45 -1.30 9.23 -2.44
C GLU A 45 -2.58 9.09 -3.29
N ARG A 46 -2.42 9.07 -4.62
CA ARG A 46 -3.53 8.91 -5.57
C ARG A 46 -4.17 7.53 -5.49
N LEU A 47 -3.38 6.48 -5.27
CA LEU A 47 -3.89 5.12 -5.05
C LEU A 47 -4.71 5.05 -3.76
N CYS A 48 -4.18 5.58 -2.66
CA CYS A 48 -4.87 5.63 -1.38
C CYS A 48 -6.19 6.39 -1.47
N ARG A 49 -6.21 7.54 -2.14
CA ARG A 49 -7.41 8.32 -2.38
C ARG A 49 -8.44 7.57 -3.22
N ALA A 50 -8.01 6.89 -4.29
CA ALA A 50 -8.90 6.09 -5.13
C ALA A 50 -9.53 4.90 -4.39
N MET A 51 -8.83 4.38 -3.37
CA MET A 51 -9.28 3.29 -2.50
C MET A 51 -10.06 3.77 -1.26
N GLY A 52 -10.51 5.03 -1.21
CA GLY A 52 -11.31 5.54 -0.10
C GLY A 52 -10.49 5.99 1.12
N GLY A 53 -9.21 6.33 0.94
CA GLY A 53 -8.32 6.75 2.03
C GLY A 53 -7.56 5.59 2.66
N ALA A 54 -7.13 4.61 1.86
CA ALA A 54 -6.32 3.49 2.33
C ALA A 54 -5.06 3.96 3.07
N GLU A 55 -4.65 3.24 4.09
CA GLU A 55 -3.41 3.53 4.83
C GLU A 55 -2.21 3.30 3.91
N LYS A 56 -1.23 4.20 3.91
CA LYS A 56 0.00 4.04 3.13
C LYS A 56 1.19 3.69 4.01
N VAL A 57 2.04 2.82 3.48
CA VAL A 57 3.35 2.50 4.03
C VAL A 57 4.37 2.66 2.91
N GLU A 58 5.27 3.63 3.07
CA GLU A 58 6.32 3.95 2.11
C GLU A 58 7.65 3.37 2.61
N ILE A 59 8.15 2.32 1.96
CA ILE A 59 9.42 1.67 2.34
C ILE A 59 10.55 2.27 1.49
N GLU A 60 11.32 3.19 2.09
CA GLU A 60 12.24 4.10 1.38
C GLU A 60 13.27 3.39 0.47
N TYR A 61 13.80 2.24 0.91
CA TYR A 61 14.89 1.53 0.20
C TYR A 61 14.54 0.07 -0.11
N GLY A 62 13.26 -0.25 -0.24
CA GLY A 62 12.83 -1.57 -0.69
C GLY A 62 13.13 -1.77 -2.18
N ASN A 63 13.45 -2.98 -2.59
CA ASN A 63 13.37 -3.38 -4.01
C ASN A 63 11.93 -3.75 -4.38
N HIS A 64 11.66 -4.05 -5.65
CA HIS A 64 10.32 -4.43 -6.13
C HIS A 64 9.66 -5.56 -5.32
N SER A 65 10.47 -6.53 -4.90
CA SER A 65 9.99 -7.69 -4.13
C SER A 65 9.97 -7.48 -2.61
N LEU A 66 10.43 -6.32 -2.12
CA LEU A 66 10.71 -6.04 -0.71
C LEU A 66 11.62 -7.09 -0.03
N SER A 67 12.36 -7.90 -0.80
CA SER A 67 13.18 -9.00 -0.29
C SER A 67 14.38 -8.52 0.53
N ASN A 68 14.77 -7.25 0.36
CA ASN A 68 15.79 -6.59 1.18
C ASN A 68 15.20 -5.80 2.37
N ARG A 69 13.87 -5.79 2.53
CA ARG A 69 13.12 -5.06 3.57
C ARG A 69 11.99 -5.89 4.17
N VAL A 70 12.20 -7.21 4.26
CA VAL A 70 11.17 -8.18 4.68
C VAL A 70 10.61 -7.85 6.06
N GLU A 71 11.46 -7.57 7.05
CA GLU A 71 11.00 -7.27 8.41
C GLU A 71 10.09 -6.04 8.46
N GLU A 72 10.47 -4.96 7.76
CA GLU A 72 9.69 -3.73 7.70
C GLU A 72 8.33 -3.96 7.03
N ALA A 73 8.31 -4.70 5.91
CA ALA A 73 7.08 -5.05 5.22
C ALA A 73 6.17 -5.94 6.08
N VAL A 74 6.72 -6.98 6.72
CA VAL A 74 5.96 -7.91 7.56
C VAL A 74 5.42 -7.21 8.80
N ASN A 75 6.23 -6.41 9.50
CA ASN A 75 5.77 -5.67 10.67
C ASN A 75 4.64 -4.70 10.32
N SER A 76 4.73 -4.02 9.18
CA SER A 76 3.67 -3.12 8.71
C SER A 76 2.34 -3.84 8.47
N ILE A 77 2.39 -5.07 7.95
CA ILE A 77 1.20 -5.92 7.76
C ILE A 77 0.65 -6.37 9.11
N ILE A 78 1.52 -6.83 10.02
CA ILE A 78 1.12 -7.27 11.36
C ILE A 78 0.44 -6.12 12.12
N ASP A 79 1.03 -4.93 12.12
CA ASP A 79 0.50 -3.76 12.80
C ASP A 79 -0.87 -3.35 12.25
N PHE A 80 -1.05 -3.40 10.93
CA PHE A 80 -2.34 -3.17 10.30
C PHE A 80 -3.39 -4.19 10.76
N LEU A 81 -3.05 -5.48 10.73
CA LEU A 81 -3.95 -6.56 11.15
C LEU A 81 -4.29 -6.48 12.65
N LYS A 82 -3.34 -6.08 13.50
CA LYS A 82 -3.58 -5.94 14.95
C LYS A 82 -4.53 -4.79 15.27
N ARG A 83 -4.47 -3.69 14.51
CA ARG A 83 -5.36 -2.52 14.72
C ARG A 83 -6.77 -2.74 14.17
N GLU A 84 -6.86 -3.31 12.97
CA GLU A 84 -8.11 -3.45 12.22
C GLU A 84 -8.75 -4.84 12.33
N GLY A 85 -8.06 -5.79 12.96
CA GLY A 85 -8.56 -7.14 13.19
C GLY A 85 -9.72 -7.20 14.20
N PRO A 86 -10.49 -8.31 14.23
CA PRO A 86 -11.57 -8.49 15.19
C PRO A 86 -11.07 -8.34 16.64
N LYS A 87 -11.64 -7.38 17.39
CA LYS A 87 -11.32 -7.21 18.81
C LYS A 87 -11.77 -8.46 19.57
N GLY A 88 -10.81 -9.23 20.10
CA GLY A 88 -11.06 -10.50 20.79
C GLY A 88 -10.55 -11.75 20.06
N TRP A 89 -9.82 -11.58 18.94
CA TRP A 89 -8.96 -12.65 18.45
C TRP A 89 -7.78 -12.81 19.42
N ASP A 90 -7.64 -13.96 20.06
CA ASP A 90 -6.43 -14.28 20.82
C ASP A 90 -5.25 -14.13 19.86
N ASP A 91 -4.33 -13.20 20.16
CA ASP A 91 -3.16 -12.95 19.31
C ASP A 91 -2.35 -14.25 19.24
N PRO A 92 -2.32 -14.96 18.10
CA PRO A 92 -1.65 -16.25 17.98
C PRO A 92 -0.12 -16.11 18.00
N TRP A 93 0.38 -14.88 18.11
CA TRP A 93 1.79 -14.54 18.17
C TRP A 93 2.24 -14.16 19.59
N SER A 94 1.39 -14.40 20.60
CA SER A 94 1.71 -14.26 22.04
C SER A 94 2.39 -15.48 22.62
#